data_AF-A0AAX1EIC5-F1
#
_entry.id   AF-A0AAX1EIC5-F1
#
_cell.length_a   1.000
_cell.length_b   1.000
_cell.length_c   1.000
_cell.angle_alpha   90.00
_cell.angle_beta   90.00
_cell.angle_gamma   90.00
#
_symmetry.space_group_name_H-M   'P 1'
#
loop_
_entity.id
_entity.type
_entity.pdbx_description
1 polymer ?
#
loop_
_entity_poly.entity_id
_entity_poly.type
_entity_poly.pdbx_seq_one_letter_code
_entity_poly.pdbx_strand_id
1 'polypeptide(L)'
;MEKRMPKSKYSLPPVVLYESHADRATSDFLISQLPHLKKTGYTTICVDGMEPGASLEEMLALQNTLVKMQVTTVSNLSLNDPKREHEIEKLRSVVSKAQLFQAMKDQGFKLGGIDLPVSEQLKEPSLSSIRRESTLTENTLKLAKENDGGIVVLLGFGHCIFQQMIKEHDENADQYLWYHVHNPDNETTAYKKLVNAYVENNFSYFPLGVDIFKNTDTNIDTHFWDKLSANCYNYEANNLDTSTAAILKSLVGPEVSAHLRTDGQHHVDALISLEEVENKRHVKSSDFLVDLGKVLGKLHYEVTNIKKKDHVIIRGINEPEVAEQISKLPNK
;
A
#
# COMPACT_ATOMS: atom_id res chain seq x y z
N MET A 1 -6.67 21.50 25.65
CA MET A 1 -6.75 20.55 24.53
C MET A 1 -5.41 19.86 24.44
N GLU A 2 -5.34 18.57 24.80
CA GLU A 2 -4.16 17.76 24.55
C GLU A 2 -3.92 17.75 23.05
N LYS A 3 -2.92 18.52 22.59
CA LYS A 3 -2.38 18.36 21.25
C LYS A 3 -1.80 16.95 21.22
N ARG A 4 -2.54 16.00 20.62
CA ARG A 4 -1.99 14.69 20.26
C ARG A 4 -0.65 14.96 19.57
N MET A 5 0.41 14.34 20.10
CA MET A 5 1.74 14.34 19.48
C MET A 5 1.63 13.95 18.00
N PRO A 6 2.57 14.39 17.12
CA PRO A 6 2.59 13.92 15.75
C PRO A 6 2.63 12.40 15.75
N LYS A 7 1.68 11.78 15.06
CA LYS A 7 1.78 10.36 14.75
C LYS A 7 2.99 10.20 13.84
N SER A 8 3.82 9.18 14.11
CA SER A 8 4.78 8.74 13.10
C SER A 8 4.01 8.46 11.81
N LYS A 9 4.66 8.63 10.66
CA LYS A 9 4.10 8.16 9.39
C LYS A 9 5.13 7.27 8.73
N TYR A 10 4.67 6.22 8.07
CA TYR A 10 5.52 5.48 7.15
C TYR A 10 5.93 6.37 5.98
N SER A 11 7.17 6.19 5.50
CA SER A 11 7.67 6.86 4.29
C SER A 11 6.80 6.57 3.06
N LEU A 12 6.30 5.33 2.93
CA LEU A 12 5.36 4.93 1.89
C LEU A 12 4.13 4.26 2.51
N PRO A 13 2.94 4.38 1.92
CA PRO A 13 1.76 3.70 2.45
C PRO A 13 1.83 2.19 2.15
N PRO A 14 1.62 1.31 3.14
CA PRO A 14 1.38 -0.10 2.85
C PRO A 14 0.16 -0.26 1.94
N VAL A 15 0.31 -1.06 0.89
CA VAL A 15 -0.78 -1.36 -0.05
C VAL A 15 -1.29 -2.76 0.25
N VAL A 16 -2.59 -2.94 0.41
CA VAL A 16 -3.24 -4.25 0.57
C VAL A 16 -4.14 -4.52 -0.62
N LEU A 17 -3.89 -5.63 -1.28
CA LEU A 17 -4.63 -6.14 -2.42
C LEU A 17 -5.32 -7.44 -2.01
N TYR A 18 -6.64 -7.37 -1.85
CA TYR A 18 -7.45 -8.56 -1.68
C TYR A 18 -7.59 -9.30 -3.01
N GLU A 19 -7.22 -10.58 -3.01
CA GLU A 19 -7.35 -11.45 -4.17
C GLU A 19 -8.40 -12.53 -3.95
N SER A 20 -9.15 -12.80 -5.02
CA SER A 20 -9.82 -14.07 -5.20
C SER A 20 -8.80 -14.97 -5.91
N HIS A 21 -8.28 -16.01 -5.25
CA HIS A 21 -7.10 -16.76 -5.71
C HIS A 21 -7.15 -17.24 -7.17
N ALA A 22 -8.34 -17.35 -7.78
CA ALA A 22 -8.49 -17.78 -9.17
C ALA A 22 -9.01 -16.67 -10.12
N ASP A 23 -9.27 -15.48 -9.60
CA ASP A 23 -9.40 -14.25 -10.37
C ASP A 23 -8.00 -13.65 -10.58
N ARG A 24 -7.56 -13.62 -11.84
CA ARG A 24 -6.25 -13.10 -12.19
C ARG A 24 -6.15 -11.59 -12.05
N ALA A 25 -7.28 -10.88 -11.94
CA ALA A 25 -7.33 -9.42 -12.01
C ALA A 25 -6.38 -8.73 -11.02
N THR A 26 -6.37 -9.14 -9.75
CA THR A 26 -5.46 -8.57 -8.75
C THR A 26 -3.99 -8.79 -9.09
N SER A 27 -3.63 -10.00 -9.54
CA SER A 27 -2.25 -10.33 -9.92
C SER A 27 -1.83 -9.57 -11.19
N ASP A 28 -2.67 -9.56 -12.22
CA ASP A 28 -2.40 -8.88 -13.49
C ASP A 28 -2.26 -7.36 -13.27
N PHE A 29 -3.13 -6.76 -12.44
CA PHE A 29 -3.00 -5.38 -11.98
C PHE A 29 -1.66 -5.18 -11.27
N LEU A 30 -1.35 -5.96 -10.23
CA LEU A 30 -0.10 -5.80 -9.49
C LEU A 30 1.14 -5.92 -10.39
N ILE A 31 1.17 -6.90 -11.29
CA ILE A 31 2.25 -7.10 -12.27
C ILE A 31 2.47 -5.83 -13.10
N SER A 32 1.38 -5.20 -13.57
CA SER A 32 1.47 -3.95 -14.35
C SER A 32 2.03 -2.77 -13.55
N GLN A 33 1.82 -2.75 -12.22
CA GLN A 33 2.31 -1.68 -11.34
C GLN A 33 3.74 -1.89 -10.82
N LEU A 34 4.28 -3.12 -10.84
CA LEU A 34 5.59 -3.43 -10.26
C LEU A 34 6.74 -2.50 -10.70
N PRO A 35 6.89 -2.16 -11.99
CA PRO A 35 7.99 -1.29 -12.42
C PRO A 35 7.94 0.11 -11.77
N HIS A 36 6.72 0.64 -11.59
CA HIS A 36 6.51 1.96 -10.99
C HIS A 36 6.67 1.89 -9.47
N LEU A 37 6.09 0.87 -8.82
CA LEU A 37 6.24 0.63 -7.38
C LEU A 37 7.72 0.48 -6.98
N LYS A 38 8.51 -0.20 -7.82
CA LYS A 38 9.95 -0.37 -7.58
C LYS A 38 10.69 0.97 -7.60
N LYS A 39 10.37 1.84 -8.57
CA LYS A 39 10.94 3.19 -8.66
C LYS A 39 10.55 4.04 -7.46
N THR A 40 9.33 3.87 -6.97
CA THR A 40 8.82 4.62 -5.81
C THR A 40 9.47 4.24 -4.48
N GLY A 41 10.02 3.02 -4.41
CA GLY A 41 10.75 2.53 -3.24
C GLY A 41 10.12 1.30 -2.58
N TYR A 42 9.07 0.71 -3.18
CA TYR A 42 8.57 -0.58 -2.70
C TYR A 42 9.60 -1.67 -3.00
N THR A 43 9.83 -2.55 -2.02
CA THR A 43 10.87 -3.58 -2.12
C THR A 43 10.36 -4.99 -1.89
N THR A 44 9.22 -5.14 -1.21
CA THR A 44 8.72 -6.43 -0.73
C THR A 44 7.24 -6.60 -1.06
N ILE A 45 6.89 -7.77 -1.60
CA ILE A 45 5.49 -8.19 -1.76
C ILE A 45 5.22 -9.30 -0.77
N CYS A 46 4.36 -9.01 0.20
CA CYS A 46 3.89 -9.96 1.19
C CYS A 46 2.78 -10.81 0.59
N VAL A 47 2.84 -12.13 0.74
CA VAL A 47 1.87 -13.03 0.09
C VAL A 47 1.30 -14.01 1.11
N ASP A 48 -0.02 -14.02 1.20
CA ASP A 48 -0.79 -15.02 1.95
C ASP A 48 -0.47 -16.46 1.45
N GLY A 49 -0.49 -17.42 2.38
CA GLY A 49 -0.05 -18.79 2.15
C GLY A 49 1.46 -19.00 2.18
N MET A 50 2.27 -17.94 2.34
CA MET A 50 3.72 -18.03 2.42
C MET A 50 4.21 -17.81 3.84
N GLU A 51 5.05 -18.71 4.35
CA GLU A 51 5.64 -18.59 5.68
C GLU A 51 6.84 -17.62 5.70
N PRO A 52 7.09 -16.90 6.81
CA PRO A 52 8.26 -16.05 6.97
C PRO A 52 9.56 -16.77 6.63
N GLY A 53 10.39 -16.14 5.79
CA GLY A 53 11.67 -16.70 5.35
C GLY A 53 11.62 -17.51 4.05
N ALA A 54 10.44 -17.74 3.46
CA ALA A 54 10.31 -18.38 2.15
C ALA A 54 11.08 -17.62 1.05
N SER A 55 11.84 -18.35 0.22
CA SER A 55 12.55 -17.76 -0.93
C SER A 55 11.62 -17.60 -2.12
N LEU A 56 11.73 -16.44 -2.81
CA LEU A 56 11.01 -16.20 -4.05
C LEU A 56 11.38 -17.22 -5.14
N GLU A 57 12.66 -17.57 -5.24
CA GLU A 57 13.17 -18.54 -6.22
C GLU A 57 12.63 -19.95 -5.96
N GLU A 58 12.64 -20.39 -4.71
CA GLU A 58 12.10 -21.69 -4.31
C GLU A 58 10.60 -21.75 -4.57
N MET A 59 9.87 -20.70 -4.18
CA MET A 59 8.43 -20.62 -4.41
C MET A 59 8.07 -20.56 -5.89
N LEU A 60 8.84 -19.84 -6.71
CA LEU A 60 8.66 -19.82 -8.16
C LEU A 60 8.91 -21.20 -8.78
N ALA A 61 9.95 -21.92 -8.35
CA ALA A 61 10.22 -23.28 -8.82
C ALA A 61 9.09 -24.26 -8.46
N LEU A 62 8.56 -24.15 -7.24
CA LEU A 62 7.39 -24.91 -6.81
C LEU A 62 6.16 -24.59 -7.66
N GLN A 63 5.84 -23.30 -7.85
CA GLN A 63 4.69 -22.88 -8.66
C GLN A 63 4.80 -23.38 -10.11
N ASN A 64 5.98 -23.31 -10.72
CA ASN A 64 6.20 -23.85 -12.07
C ASN A 64 5.96 -25.37 -12.16
N THR A 65 6.25 -26.11 -11.08
CA THR A 65 5.95 -27.54 -11.00
C THR A 65 4.44 -27.78 -10.89
N LEU A 66 3.76 -27.00 -10.05
CA LEU A 66 2.30 -27.05 -9.88
C LEU A 66 1.56 -26.71 -11.19
N VAL A 67 2.05 -25.73 -11.96
CA VAL A 67 1.50 -25.41 -13.29
C VAL A 67 1.54 -26.65 -14.19
N LYS A 68 2.68 -27.33 -14.30
CA LYS A 68 2.83 -28.52 -15.16
C LYS A 68 1.90 -29.66 -14.73
N MET A 69 1.79 -29.90 -13.42
CA MET A 69 0.88 -30.91 -12.88
C MET A 69 -0.57 -30.57 -13.23
N GLN A 70 -0.98 -29.32 -13.01
CA GLN A 70 -2.35 -28.89 -13.24
C GLN A 70 -2.73 -28.87 -14.74
N VAL A 71 -1.80 -28.50 -15.62
CA VAL A 71 -1.98 -28.63 -17.08
C VAL A 71 -2.24 -30.09 -17.47
N THR A 72 -1.48 -31.02 -16.89
CA THR A 72 -1.65 -32.46 -17.14
C THR A 72 -3.03 -32.94 -16.66
N THR A 73 -3.44 -32.53 -15.45
CA THR A 73 -4.78 -32.83 -14.91
C THR A 73 -5.88 -32.37 -15.86
N VAL A 74 -5.87 -31.09 -16.27
CA VAL A 74 -6.91 -30.53 -17.17
C VAL A 74 -6.90 -31.22 -18.54
N SER A 75 -5.72 -31.54 -19.07
CA SER A 75 -5.58 -32.19 -20.38
C SER A 75 -6.11 -33.62 -20.41
N ASN A 76 -6.07 -34.33 -19.27
CA ASN A 76 -6.56 -35.69 -19.13
C ASN A 76 -8.08 -35.77 -18.89
N LEU A 77 -8.75 -34.64 -18.62
CA LEU A 77 -10.20 -34.61 -18.48
C LEU A 77 -10.88 -34.50 -19.85
N SER A 78 -12.06 -35.14 -19.98
CA SER A 78 -12.95 -34.95 -21.12
C SER A 78 -13.47 -33.50 -21.17
N LEU A 79 -13.86 -33.01 -22.36
CA LEU A 79 -14.52 -31.70 -22.49
C LEU A 79 -15.82 -31.62 -21.68
N ASN A 80 -16.51 -32.74 -21.52
CA ASN A 80 -17.79 -32.84 -20.80
C ASN A 80 -17.61 -33.32 -19.34
N ASP A 81 -16.39 -33.40 -18.83
CA ASP A 81 -16.17 -33.80 -17.44
C ASP A 81 -16.68 -32.69 -16.50
N PRO A 82 -17.58 -33.01 -15.54
CA PRO A 82 -18.13 -32.00 -14.63
C PRO A 82 -17.09 -31.32 -13.74
N LYS A 83 -15.88 -31.90 -13.60
CA LYS A 83 -14.77 -31.29 -12.83
C LYS A 83 -13.89 -30.38 -13.68
N ARG A 84 -14.03 -30.39 -15.01
CA ARG A 84 -13.12 -29.69 -15.92
C ARG A 84 -13.05 -28.20 -15.61
N GLU A 85 -14.19 -27.55 -15.41
CA GLU A 85 -14.26 -26.13 -15.10
C GLU A 85 -13.47 -25.80 -13.82
N HIS A 86 -13.73 -26.53 -12.73
CA HIS A 86 -13.03 -26.37 -11.45
C HIS A 86 -11.50 -26.55 -11.57
N GLU A 87 -11.05 -27.53 -12.34
CA GLU A 87 -9.61 -27.75 -12.57
C GLU A 87 -8.99 -26.66 -13.47
N ILE A 88 -9.76 -26.03 -14.35
CA ILE A 88 -9.35 -24.84 -15.11
C ILE A 88 -9.25 -23.61 -14.19
N GLU A 89 -10.19 -23.42 -13.24
CA GLU A 89 -10.10 -22.36 -12.22
C GLU A 89 -8.79 -22.46 -11.44
N LYS A 90 -8.43 -23.67 -10.96
CA LYS A 90 -7.16 -23.91 -10.27
C LYS A 90 -5.95 -23.62 -11.17
N LEU A 91 -6.00 -24.04 -12.44
CA LEU A 91 -4.91 -23.77 -13.37
C LEU A 91 -4.67 -22.27 -13.52
N ARG A 92 -5.73 -21.48 -13.68
CA ARG A 92 -5.64 -20.02 -13.77
C ARG A 92 -4.99 -19.42 -12.52
N SER A 93 -5.40 -19.87 -11.33
CA SER A 93 -4.82 -19.45 -10.05
C SER A 93 -3.30 -19.67 -9.97
N VAL A 94 -2.88 -20.92 -10.20
CA VAL A 94 -1.47 -21.31 -10.09
C VAL A 94 -0.61 -20.61 -11.14
N VAL A 95 -1.11 -20.47 -12.38
CA VAL A 95 -0.41 -19.71 -13.44
C VAL A 95 -0.28 -18.24 -13.07
N SER A 96 -1.33 -17.63 -12.52
CA SER A 96 -1.32 -16.22 -12.07
C SER A 96 -0.23 -15.97 -11.04
N LYS A 97 -0.14 -16.82 -10.02
CA LYS A 97 0.91 -16.73 -8.98
C LYS A 97 2.30 -16.96 -9.54
N ALA A 98 2.49 -17.95 -10.42
CA ALA A 98 3.78 -18.18 -11.08
C ALA A 98 4.23 -16.95 -11.88
N GLN A 99 3.32 -16.32 -12.63
CA GLN A 99 3.61 -15.11 -13.40
C GLN A 99 3.94 -13.92 -12.51
N LEU A 100 3.21 -13.74 -11.39
CA LEU A 100 3.53 -12.71 -10.41
C LEU A 100 4.92 -12.92 -9.81
N PHE A 101 5.26 -14.15 -9.38
CA PHE A 101 6.57 -14.44 -8.80
C PHE A 101 7.72 -14.26 -9.80
N GLN A 102 7.50 -14.61 -11.07
CA GLN A 102 8.45 -14.33 -12.13
C GLN A 102 8.63 -12.81 -12.31
N ALA A 103 7.54 -12.05 -12.40
CA ALA A 103 7.60 -10.59 -12.55
C ALA A 103 8.27 -9.91 -11.33
N MET A 104 7.97 -10.36 -10.11
CA MET A 104 8.66 -9.93 -8.89
C MET A 104 10.17 -10.15 -8.98
N LYS A 105 10.58 -11.35 -9.42
CA LYS A 105 12.00 -11.69 -9.57
C LYS A 105 12.67 -10.79 -10.59
N ASP A 106 12.04 -10.60 -11.74
CA ASP A 106 12.57 -9.78 -12.84
C ASP A 106 12.72 -8.30 -12.44
N GLN A 107 11.83 -7.79 -11.59
CA GLN A 107 11.88 -6.43 -11.05
C GLN A 107 12.70 -6.31 -9.74
N GLY A 108 13.24 -7.41 -9.23
CA GLY A 108 14.06 -7.43 -8.01
C GLY A 108 13.27 -7.11 -6.73
N PHE A 109 12.05 -7.63 -6.61
CA PHE A 109 11.27 -7.63 -5.36
C PHE A 109 11.63 -8.83 -4.48
N LYS A 110 11.49 -8.66 -3.17
CA LYS A 110 11.56 -9.73 -2.19
C LYS A 110 10.17 -10.32 -1.94
N LEU A 111 10.12 -11.61 -1.61
CA LEU A 111 8.94 -12.26 -1.09
C LEU A 111 8.85 -12.03 0.43
N GLY A 112 7.74 -11.48 0.90
CA GLY A 112 7.40 -11.38 2.32
C GLY A 112 6.46 -12.51 2.72
N GLY A 113 6.98 -13.55 3.35
CA GLY A 113 6.11 -14.54 3.98
C GLY A 113 5.42 -13.97 5.20
N ILE A 114 4.08 -14.06 5.27
CA ILE A 114 3.27 -13.52 6.36
C ILE A 114 2.39 -14.56 7.07
N ASP A 115 2.22 -15.74 6.49
CA ASP A 115 1.29 -16.76 6.98
C ASP A 115 1.97 -17.81 7.87
N LEU A 116 1.18 -18.69 8.47
CA LEU A 116 1.64 -19.91 9.11
C LEU A 116 2.31 -20.85 8.10
N PRO A 117 3.15 -21.79 8.55
CA PRO A 117 3.59 -22.91 7.71
C PRO A 117 2.38 -23.69 7.18
N VAL A 118 2.48 -24.23 5.95
CA VAL A 118 1.38 -24.98 5.30
C VAL A 118 0.84 -26.12 6.17
N SER A 119 1.72 -26.80 6.91
CA SER A 119 1.35 -27.88 7.83
C SER A 119 0.44 -27.43 8.98
N GLU A 120 0.52 -26.16 9.37
CA GLU A 120 -0.31 -25.54 10.40
C GLU A 120 -1.56 -24.90 9.80
N GLN A 121 -1.47 -24.26 8.63
CA GLN A 121 -2.62 -23.66 7.94
C GLN A 121 -3.78 -24.66 7.78
N LEU A 122 -3.47 -25.91 7.41
CA LEU A 122 -4.46 -26.97 7.20
C LEU A 122 -5.20 -27.41 8.47
N LYS A 123 -4.70 -27.03 9.65
CA LYS A 123 -5.31 -27.33 10.95
C LYS A 123 -6.26 -26.22 11.43
N GLU A 124 -6.21 -25.05 10.79
CA GLU A 124 -6.96 -23.88 11.19
C GLU A 124 -8.37 -23.86 10.60
N PRO A 125 -9.37 -23.32 11.32
CA PRO A 125 -10.70 -23.11 10.77
C PRO A 125 -10.68 -22.09 9.61
N SER A 126 -11.42 -22.39 8.55
CA SER A 126 -11.29 -21.72 7.23
C SER A 126 -11.47 -20.19 7.22
N LEU A 127 -12.54 -19.65 7.81
CA LEU A 127 -12.96 -18.24 7.58
C LEU A 127 -12.79 -17.31 8.78
N SER A 128 -12.19 -17.77 9.87
CA SER A 128 -12.15 -16.99 11.11
C SER A 128 -11.11 -17.50 12.11
N SER A 129 -10.01 -18.09 11.65
CA SER A 129 -8.93 -18.47 12.55
C SER A 129 -8.28 -17.22 13.13
N ILE A 130 -8.63 -16.87 14.37
CA ILE A 130 -8.01 -15.75 15.09
C ILE A 130 -6.48 -15.91 15.11
N ARG A 131 -5.97 -17.14 15.33
CA ARG A 131 -4.53 -17.41 15.35
C ARG A 131 -3.87 -17.10 13.99
N ARG A 132 -4.46 -17.56 12.88
CA ARG A 132 -3.91 -17.31 11.54
C ARG A 132 -3.97 -15.82 11.19
N GLU A 133 -5.09 -15.15 11.49
CA GLU A 133 -5.27 -13.71 11.28
C GLU A 133 -4.28 -12.87 12.10
N SER A 134 -4.09 -13.22 13.38
CA SER A 134 -3.07 -12.58 14.23
C SER A 134 -1.67 -12.78 13.67
N THR A 135 -1.35 -13.99 13.18
CA THR A 135 -0.04 -14.28 12.56
C THR A 135 0.18 -13.43 11.30
N LEU A 136 -0.81 -13.40 10.39
CA LEU A 136 -0.79 -12.57 9.18
C LEU A 136 -0.59 -11.10 9.52
N THR A 137 -1.32 -10.61 10.53
CA THR A 137 -1.26 -9.21 10.98
C THR A 137 0.13 -8.90 11.55
N GLU A 138 0.61 -9.67 12.54
CA GLU A 138 1.89 -9.44 13.21
C GLU A 138 3.06 -9.46 12.22
N ASN A 139 3.09 -10.43 11.31
CA ASN A 139 4.12 -10.51 10.30
C ASN A 139 4.03 -9.34 9.29
N THR A 140 2.82 -8.92 8.92
CA THR A 140 2.64 -7.73 8.07
C THR A 140 3.14 -6.47 8.76
N LEU A 141 2.81 -6.25 10.03
CA LEU A 141 3.26 -5.08 10.80
C LEU A 141 4.77 -5.05 10.94
N LYS A 142 5.38 -6.21 11.19
CA LYS A 142 6.84 -6.35 11.21
C LYS A 142 7.45 -5.92 9.87
N LEU A 143 6.97 -6.47 8.76
CA LEU A 143 7.47 -6.14 7.43
C LEU A 143 7.20 -4.68 7.03
N ALA A 144 6.04 -4.12 7.39
CA ALA A 144 5.72 -2.72 7.18
C ALA A 144 6.73 -1.83 7.91
N LYS A 145 7.01 -2.12 9.18
CA LYS A 145 8.00 -1.38 9.97
C LYS A 145 9.42 -1.49 9.43
N GLU A 146 9.85 -2.69 9.04
CA GLU A 146 11.19 -2.94 8.47
C GLU A 146 11.42 -2.23 7.13
N ASN A 147 10.35 -2.02 6.36
CA ASN A 147 10.40 -1.40 5.03
C ASN A 147 9.84 0.03 5.02
N ASP A 148 9.60 0.63 6.20
CA ASP A 148 9.02 1.97 6.36
C ASP A 148 7.76 2.18 5.50
N GLY A 149 6.90 1.16 5.53
CA GLY A 149 5.63 1.01 4.84
C GLY A 149 5.70 0.66 3.34
N GLY A 150 6.90 0.57 2.76
CA GLY A 150 7.14 0.20 1.35
C GLY A 150 6.89 -1.29 1.01
N ILE A 151 5.73 -1.82 1.41
CA ILE A 151 5.27 -3.19 1.15
C ILE A 151 3.95 -3.22 0.38
N VAL A 152 3.76 -4.27 -0.42
CA VAL A 152 2.45 -4.63 -0.97
C VAL A 152 2.03 -5.97 -0.39
N VAL A 153 0.84 -6.06 0.20
CA VAL A 153 0.27 -7.27 0.80
C VAL A 153 -0.76 -7.83 -0.15
N LEU A 154 -0.56 -9.07 -0.60
CA LEU A 154 -1.49 -9.82 -1.43
C LEU A 154 -2.16 -10.88 -0.55
N LEU A 155 -3.43 -10.64 -0.23
CA LEU A 155 -4.16 -11.36 0.81
C LEU A 155 -5.40 -12.03 0.24
N GLY A 156 -5.64 -13.29 0.58
CA GLY A 156 -6.87 -13.98 0.22
C GLY A 156 -8.10 -13.24 0.77
N PHE A 157 -9.14 -13.13 -0.04
CA PHE A 157 -10.39 -12.48 0.33
C PHE A 157 -11.14 -13.12 1.53
N GLY A 158 -10.72 -14.31 1.98
CA GLY A 158 -11.24 -14.95 3.18
C GLY A 158 -10.80 -14.30 4.50
N HIS A 159 -9.78 -13.44 4.45
CA HIS A 159 -9.17 -12.80 5.63
C HIS A 159 -9.94 -11.54 6.07
N CYS A 160 -11.19 -11.74 6.49
CA CYS A 160 -12.18 -10.68 6.70
C CYS A 160 -12.01 -9.86 7.98
N ILE A 161 -11.13 -10.25 8.90
CA ILE A 161 -10.83 -9.48 10.12
C ILE A 161 -9.46 -8.78 10.10
N PHE A 162 -8.66 -9.04 9.07
CA PHE A 162 -7.30 -8.52 8.92
C PHE A 162 -7.26 -6.99 8.98
N GLN A 163 -8.19 -6.32 8.30
CA GLN A 163 -8.24 -4.86 8.30
C GLN A 163 -8.55 -4.27 9.69
N GLN A 164 -9.44 -4.90 10.46
CA GLN A 164 -9.72 -4.51 11.84
C GLN A 164 -8.50 -4.73 12.72
N MET A 165 -7.79 -5.85 12.55
CA MET A 165 -6.57 -6.13 13.31
C MET A 165 -5.46 -5.11 13.01
N ILE A 166 -5.26 -4.72 11.74
CA ILE A 166 -4.33 -3.62 11.40
C ILE A 166 -4.76 -2.33 12.09
N LYS A 167 -6.05 -1.99 12.08
CA LYS A 167 -6.58 -0.78 12.76
C LYS A 167 -6.38 -0.80 14.28
N GLU A 168 -6.43 -1.98 14.90
CA GLU A 168 -6.24 -2.14 16.35
C GLU A 168 -4.77 -2.13 16.76
N HIS A 169 -3.87 -2.62 15.89
CA HIS A 169 -2.48 -2.89 16.24
C HIS A 169 -1.46 -1.94 15.59
N ASP A 170 -1.84 -1.17 14.56
CA ASP A 170 -0.98 -0.17 13.92
C ASP A 170 -1.44 1.26 14.20
N GLU A 171 -0.55 2.08 14.72
CA GLU A 171 -0.78 3.53 14.90
C GLU A 171 -0.94 4.28 13.56
N ASN A 172 -0.38 3.71 12.48
CA ASN A 172 -0.35 4.19 11.10
C ASN A 172 -1.41 3.54 10.21
N ALA A 173 -2.39 2.83 10.78
CA ALA A 173 -3.43 2.13 10.03
C ALA A 173 -4.20 3.03 9.03
N ASP A 174 -4.23 4.34 9.27
CA ASP A 174 -4.85 5.33 8.38
C ASP A 174 -4.09 5.57 7.08
N GLN A 175 -2.82 5.16 6.99
CA GLN A 175 -2.02 5.22 5.75
C GLN A 175 -2.22 4.00 4.84
N TYR A 176 -2.77 2.89 5.34
CA TYR A 176 -2.94 1.69 4.55
C TYR A 176 -3.94 1.95 3.42
N LEU A 177 -3.57 1.54 2.21
CA LEU A 177 -4.43 1.60 1.05
C LEU A 177 -5.02 0.21 0.78
N TRP A 178 -6.34 0.14 0.62
CA TRP A 178 -7.06 -1.13 0.58
C TRP A 178 -7.78 -1.29 -0.75
N TYR A 179 -7.45 -2.33 -1.50
CA TYR A 179 -7.94 -2.53 -2.85
C TYR A 179 -8.44 -3.95 -3.07
N HIS A 180 -9.46 -4.07 -3.93
CA HIS A 180 -9.85 -5.32 -4.55
C HIS A 180 -10.11 -5.07 -6.04
N VAL A 181 -9.37 -5.77 -6.90
CA VAL A 181 -9.59 -5.72 -8.34
C VAL A 181 -10.19 -7.04 -8.75
N HIS A 182 -11.40 -7.02 -9.30
CA HIS A 182 -12.09 -8.24 -9.69
C HIS A 182 -12.51 -8.24 -11.16
N ASN A 183 -12.53 -9.42 -11.76
CA ASN A 183 -13.04 -9.66 -13.10
C ASN A 183 -14.35 -10.46 -13.01
N PRO A 184 -15.52 -9.80 -13.15
CA PRO A 184 -16.82 -10.46 -13.03
C PRO A 184 -17.01 -11.61 -14.04
N ASP A 185 -16.37 -11.52 -15.22
CA ASP A 185 -16.50 -12.54 -16.27
C ASP A 185 -15.75 -13.84 -15.92
N ASN A 186 -14.85 -13.79 -14.94
CA ASN A 186 -14.01 -14.91 -14.53
C ASN A 186 -14.16 -15.26 -13.05
N GLU A 187 -15.23 -14.81 -12.39
CA GLU A 187 -15.50 -15.15 -11.00
C GLU A 187 -15.61 -16.65 -10.79
N THR A 188 -14.83 -17.13 -9.82
CA THR A 188 -14.73 -18.56 -9.56
C THR A 188 -15.87 -19.07 -8.72
N THR A 189 -16.10 -20.38 -8.79
CA THR A 189 -17.09 -21.04 -7.93
C THR A 189 -16.79 -20.81 -6.45
N ALA A 190 -15.50 -20.80 -6.07
CA ALA A 190 -15.07 -20.52 -4.70
C ALA A 190 -15.40 -19.08 -4.27
N TYR A 191 -15.17 -18.11 -5.15
CA TYR A 191 -15.54 -16.71 -4.92
C TYR A 191 -17.03 -16.56 -4.66
N LYS A 192 -17.87 -17.06 -5.57
CA LYS A 192 -19.34 -16.97 -5.46
C LYS A 192 -19.86 -17.62 -4.19
N LYS A 193 -19.34 -18.80 -3.83
CA LYS A 193 -19.72 -19.50 -2.58
C LYS A 193 -19.36 -18.69 -1.35
N LEU A 194 -18.18 -18.09 -1.32
CA LEU A 194 -17.73 -17.35 -0.15
C LEU A 194 -18.45 -15.99 -0.05
N VAL A 195 -18.68 -15.27 -1.15
CA VAL A 195 -19.55 -14.08 -1.16
C VAL A 195 -20.95 -14.42 -0.64
N ASN A 196 -21.56 -15.51 -1.12
CA ASN A 196 -22.87 -15.96 -0.64
C ASN A 196 -22.83 -16.29 0.87
N ALA A 197 -21.79 -16.96 1.35
CA ALA A 197 -21.64 -17.27 2.78
C ALA A 197 -21.56 -15.99 3.63
N TYR A 198 -20.85 -14.95 3.18
CA TYR A 198 -20.83 -13.67 3.88
C TYR A 198 -22.20 -13.00 3.92
N VAL A 199 -22.95 -13.02 2.81
CA VAL A 199 -24.32 -12.51 2.73
C VAL A 199 -25.25 -13.27 3.68
N GLU A 200 -25.22 -14.61 3.66
CA GLU A 200 -26.05 -15.46 4.52
C GLU A 200 -25.78 -15.24 6.02
N ASN A 201 -24.52 -14.97 6.38
CA ASN A 201 -24.12 -14.72 7.76
C ASN A 201 -24.19 -13.23 8.17
N ASN A 202 -24.72 -12.36 7.31
CA ASN A 202 -24.84 -10.91 7.52
C ASN A 202 -23.50 -10.25 7.90
N PHE A 203 -22.41 -10.76 7.34
CA PHE A 203 -21.08 -10.17 7.46
C PHE A 203 -20.84 -9.20 6.31
N SER A 204 -20.29 -8.02 6.61
CA SER A 204 -19.72 -7.17 5.57
C SER A 204 -18.50 -7.86 4.96
N TYR A 205 -18.58 -8.20 3.67
CA TYR A 205 -17.53 -8.84 2.88
C TYR A 205 -16.18 -8.10 2.99
N PHE A 206 -16.25 -6.77 2.94
CA PHE A 206 -15.14 -5.87 3.27
C PHE A 206 -15.53 -5.03 4.47
N PRO A 207 -14.78 -5.10 5.57
CA PRO A 207 -15.17 -4.45 6.81
C PRO A 207 -15.29 -2.93 6.68
N LEU A 208 -14.36 -2.27 5.96
CA LEU A 208 -14.25 -0.81 5.95
C LEU A 208 -13.55 -0.28 4.68
N GLY A 209 -14.23 0.50 3.84
CA GLY A 209 -13.57 1.43 2.90
C GLY A 209 -12.53 0.82 1.94
N VAL A 210 -12.70 -0.44 1.55
CA VAL A 210 -11.90 -1.07 0.49
C VAL A 210 -12.36 -0.50 -0.85
N ASP A 211 -11.43 0.02 -1.63
CA ASP A 211 -11.71 0.50 -2.98
C ASP A 211 -11.83 -0.73 -3.91
N ILE A 212 -13.05 -0.96 -4.41
CA ILE A 212 -13.38 -2.11 -5.28
C ILE A 212 -13.44 -1.63 -6.73
N PHE A 213 -12.63 -2.25 -7.58
CA PHE A 213 -12.56 -1.96 -9.00
C PHE A 213 -12.85 -3.20 -9.83
N LYS A 214 -13.47 -3.00 -10.98
CA LYS A 214 -13.47 -3.99 -12.05
C LYS A 214 -12.15 -3.92 -12.80
N ASN A 215 -11.70 -5.04 -13.33
CA ASN A 215 -10.52 -5.10 -14.20
C ASN A 215 -10.66 -4.28 -15.51
N THR A 216 -11.88 -3.81 -15.82
CA THR A 216 -12.20 -2.98 -16.98
C THR A 216 -12.31 -1.49 -16.64
N ASP A 217 -12.19 -1.11 -15.35
CA ASP A 217 -12.26 0.28 -14.93
C ASP A 217 -11.00 1.02 -15.39
N THR A 218 -11.18 2.04 -16.25
CA THR A 218 -10.07 2.76 -16.87
C THR A 218 -9.36 3.74 -15.95
N ASN A 219 -9.93 4.03 -14.78
CA ASN A 219 -9.41 5.00 -13.81
C ASN A 219 -8.66 4.34 -12.64
N ILE A 220 -8.54 3.01 -12.60
CA ILE A 220 -7.90 2.30 -11.49
C ILE A 220 -6.45 2.76 -11.29
N ASP A 221 -5.68 2.90 -12.36
CA ASP A 221 -4.28 3.33 -12.29
C ASP A 221 -4.18 4.74 -11.71
N THR A 222 -4.95 5.69 -12.26
CA THR A 222 -4.95 7.08 -11.78
C THR A 222 -5.35 7.15 -10.30
N HIS A 223 -6.44 6.50 -9.91
CA HIS A 223 -6.89 6.49 -8.52
C HIS A 223 -5.83 5.87 -7.59
N PHE A 224 -5.24 4.75 -7.98
CA PHE A 224 -4.20 4.07 -7.22
C PHE A 224 -2.99 4.99 -6.97
N TRP A 225 -2.49 5.63 -8.02
CA TRP A 225 -1.32 6.50 -7.94
C TRP A 225 -1.62 7.81 -7.20
N ASP A 226 -2.80 8.42 -7.38
CA ASP A 226 -3.23 9.60 -6.63
C ASP A 226 -3.27 9.31 -5.11
N LYS A 227 -3.85 8.17 -4.72
CA LYS A 227 -3.91 7.74 -3.31
C LYS A 227 -2.54 7.44 -2.72
N LEU A 228 -1.66 6.81 -3.50
CA LEU A 228 -0.29 6.52 -3.12
C LEU A 228 0.49 7.82 -2.90
N SER A 229 0.43 8.75 -3.85
CA SER A 229 1.11 10.04 -3.76
C SER A 229 0.64 10.86 -2.57
N ALA A 230 -0.68 10.92 -2.33
CA ALA A 230 -1.25 11.64 -1.18
C ALA A 230 -0.75 11.11 0.17
N ASN A 231 -0.28 9.87 0.23
CA ASN A 231 0.27 9.24 1.42
C ASN A 231 1.78 8.96 1.34
N CYS A 232 2.48 9.56 0.37
CA CYS A 232 3.93 9.44 0.21
C CYS A 232 4.62 10.49 1.10
N TYR A 233 5.40 10.03 2.07
CA TYR A 233 6.24 10.87 2.95
C TYR A 233 7.73 10.62 2.69
N ASN A 234 8.05 10.09 1.52
CA ASN A 234 9.41 9.86 1.07
C ASN A 234 9.79 10.86 -0.02
N TYR A 235 11.02 11.37 0.07
CA TYR A 235 11.47 12.49 -0.74
C TYR A 235 12.85 12.24 -1.33
N GLU A 236 13.05 12.75 -2.53
CA GLU A 236 14.37 12.86 -3.16
C GLU A 236 15.27 13.78 -2.34
N ALA A 237 16.57 13.44 -2.26
CA ALA A 237 17.52 14.17 -1.42
C ALA A 237 17.78 15.61 -1.89
N ASN A 238 17.60 15.88 -3.18
CA ASN A 238 17.89 17.18 -3.77
C ASN A 238 16.84 18.21 -3.35
N ASN A 239 17.30 19.33 -2.78
CA ASN A 239 16.47 20.51 -2.57
C ASN A 239 16.26 21.21 -3.92
N LEU A 240 15.02 21.49 -4.26
CA LEU A 240 14.63 22.20 -5.46
C LEU A 240 14.55 23.70 -5.24
N ASP A 241 14.93 24.46 -6.26
CA ASP A 241 14.73 25.90 -6.29
C ASP A 241 13.50 26.22 -7.15
N THR A 242 12.35 26.41 -6.50
CA THR A 242 11.09 26.78 -7.15
C THR A 242 10.66 28.17 -6.71
N SER A 243 9.90 28.88 -7.55
CA SER A 243 9.38 30.21 -7.21
C SER A 243 8.51 30.18 -5.96
N THR A 244 7.69 29.13 -5.78
CA THR A 244 6.84 28.96 -4.59
C THR A 244 7.66 28.66 -3.35
N ALA A 245 8.73 27.87 -3.44
CA ALA A 245 9.66 27.66 -2.34
C ALA A 245 10.40 28.95 -1.95
N ALA A 246 10.81 29.78 -2.94
CA ALA A 246 11.44 31.07 -2.68
C ALA A 246 10.50 32.04 -1.94
N ILE A 247 9.22 32.10 -2.34
CA ILE A 247 8.20 32.89 -1.64
C ILE A 247 8.07 32.38 -0.19
N LEU A 248 7.89 31.08 0.02
CA LEU A 248 7.78 30.49 1.36
C LEU A 248 9.03 30.76 2.21
N LYS A 249 10.23 30.64 1.64
CA LYS A 249 11.50 30.99 2.32
C LYS A 249 11.52 32.45 2.78
N SER A 250 11.03 33.38 1.96
CA SER A 250 11.00 34.81 2.32
C SER A 250 10.03 35.12 3.48
N LEU A 251 8.90 34.41 3.53
CA LEU A 251 7.83 34.65 4.51
C LEU A 251 8.09 33.94 5.85
N VAL A 252 8.48 32.66 5.76
CA VAL A 252 8.63 31.73 6.88
C VAL A 252 10.06 31.72 7.38
N GLY A 253 11.04 31.70 6.47
CA GLY A 253 12.49 31.80 6.71
C GLY A 253 13.31 30.71 6.00
N PRO A 254 14.65 30.73 6.15
CA PRO A 254 15.59 29.98 5.32
C PRO A 254 15.56 28.45 5.49
N GLU A 255 14.92 27.93 6.53
CA GLU A 255 14.78 26.50 6.85
C GLU A 255 13.75 25.79 5.97
N VAL A 256 12.99 26.54 5.15
CA VAL A 256 12.11 25.94 4.14
C VAL A 256 12.96 25.29 3.04
N SER A 257 12.80 23.99 2.83
CA SER A 257 13.32 23.27 1.65
C SER A 257 12.17 22.74 0.81
N ALA A 258 12.40 22.47 -0.48
CA ALA A 258 11.42 21.89 -1.39
C ALA A 258 11.97 20.61 -1.99
N HIS A 259 11.16 19.55 -1.99
CA HIS A 259 11.62 18.22 -2.42
C HIS A 259 10.57 17.52 -3.28
N LEU A 260 11.05 16.77 -4.27
CA LEU A 260 10.20 15.83 -5.01
C LEU A 260 9.83 14.66 -4.12
N ARG A 261 8.56 14.28 -4.13
CA ARG A 261 8.13 12.98 -3.62
C ARG A 261 8.75 11.87 -4.47
N THR A 262 9.00 10.71 -3.89
CA THR A 262 9.43 9.53 -4.67
C THR A 262 8.26 8.81 -5.34
N ASP A 263 7.06 9.38 -5.33
CA ASP A 263 5.83 8.78 -5.87
C ASP A 263 5.80 8.56 -7.39
N GLY A 264 6.81 9.04 -8.12
CA GLY A 264 6.88 8.92 -9.58
C GLY A 264 5.97 9.88 -10.34
N GLN A 265 5.30 10.81 -9.66
CA GLN A 265 4.35 11.77 -10.24
C GLN A 265 4.84 13.23 -10.20
N HIS A 266 6.09 13.43 -9.80
CA HIS A 266 6.77 14.74 -9.80
C HIS A 266 6.11 15.82 -8.91
N HIS A 267 5.34 15.41 -7.90
CA HIS A 267 4.82 16.35 -6.91
C HIS A 267 5.95 16.89 -6.04
N VAL A 268 5.88 18.19 -5.73
CA VAL A 268 6.87 18.89 -4.89
C VAL A 268 6.20 19.35 -3.61
N ASP A 269 6.80 19.01 -2.47
CA ASP A 269 6.37 19.49 -1.15
C ASP A 269 7.42 20.43 -0.56
N ALA A 270 6.97 21.40 0.23
CA ALA A 270 7.88 22.15 1.11
C ALA A 270 7.98 21.46 2.47
N LEU A 271 9.20 21.31 2.96
CA LEU A 271 9.53 20.73 4.25
C LEU A 271 10.20 21.79 5.14
N ILE A 272 9.86 21.77 6.42
CA ILE A 272 10.51 22.62 7.43
C ILE A 272 10.84 21.75 8.64
N SER A 273 12.12 21.55 8.93
CA SER A 273 12.55 20.79 10.10
C SER A 273 12.33 21.60 11.37
N LEU A 274 11.49 21.10 12.28
CA LEU A 274 11.22 21.77 13.55
C LEU A 274 12.45 21.79 14.45
N GLU A 275 13.25 20.72 14.43
CA GLU A 275 14.55 20.65 15.11
C GLU A 275 15.52 21.75 14.62
N GLU A 276 15.59 21.98 13.31
CA GLU A 276 16.45 23.01 12.73
C GLU A 276 15.99 24.42 13.14
N VAL A 277 14.68 24.67 13.17
CA VAL A 277 14.09 25.93 13.62
C VAL A 277 14.43 26.20 15.08
N GLU A 278 14.26 25.23 15.97
CA GLU A 278 14.58 25.38 17.40
C GLU A 278 16.05 25.71 17.61
N ASN A 279 16.93 25.03 16.88
CA ASN A 279 18.38 25.21 17.00
C ASN A 279 18.87 26.55 16.43
N LYS A 280 18.38 26.96 15.24
CA LYS A 280 18.87 28.16 14.56
C LYS A 280 18.22 29.45 15.07
N ARG A 281 16.93 29.39 15.43
CA ARG A 281 16.17 30.59 15.82
C ARG A 281 16.04 30.74 17.33
N HIS A 282 16.38 29.72 18.11
CA HIS A 282 16.20 29.69 19.57
C HIS A 282 14.74 29.94 20.00
N VAL A 283 13.78 29.45 19.20
CA VAL A 283 12.33 29.54 19.46
C VAL A 283 11.77 28.13 19.57
N LYS A 284 10.84 27.89 20.49
CA LYS A 284 10.18 26.58 20.63
C LYS A 284 9.33 26.25 19.40
N SER A 285 9.27 24.97 19.01
CA SER A 285 8.41 24.51 17.92
C SER A 285 6.95 24.94 18.07
N SER A 286 6.42 24.97 19.31
CA SER A 286 5.04 25.40 19.57
C SER A 286 4.79 26.84 19.15
N ASP A 287 5.74 27.73 19.41
CA ASP A 287 5.60 29.17 19.17
C ASP A 287 5.80 29.45 17.68
N PHE A 288 6.78 28.77 17.06
CA PHE A 288 6.95 28.76 15.61
C PHE A 288 5.68 28.33 14.87
N LEU A 289 5.03 27.23 15.29
CA LEU A 289 3.82 26.74 14.63
C LEU A 289 2.63 27.72 14.76
N VAL A 290 2.53 28.46 15.87
CA VAL A 290 1.50 29.50 16.05
C VAL A 290 1.73 30.65 15.06
N ASP A 291 2.96 31.10 14.92
CA ASP A 291 3.29 32.18 13.99
C ASP A 291 3.22 31.73 12.53
N LEU A 292 3.61 30.48 12.24
CA LEU A 292 3.45 29.87 10.93
C LEU A 292 1.97 29.87 10.51
N GLY A 293 1.06 29.48 11.40
CA GLY A 293 -0.39 29.50 11.11
C GLY A 293 -0.91 30.88 10.75
N LYS A 294 -0.38 31.95 11.35
CA LYS A 294 -0.74 33.33 10.98
C LYS A 294 -0.20 33.72 9.61
N VAL A 295 1.03 33.30 9.29
CA VAL A 295 1.71 33.60 8.02
C VAL A 295 1.03 32.86 6.85
N LEU A 296 0.72 31.58 7.03
CA LEU A 296 0.13 30.74 5.98
C LEU A 296 -1.38 31.00 5.78
N GLY A 297 -2.07 31.54 6.79
CA GLY A 297 -3.48 31.89 6.71
C GLY A 297 -4.36 30.67 6.43
N LYS A 298 -4.86 30.55 5.20
CA LYS A 298 -5.71 29.42 4.76
C LYS A 298 -4.93 28.26 4.14
N LEU A 299 -3.64 28.44 3.85
CA LEU A 299 -2.83 27.39 3.26
C LEU A 299 -2.65 26.25 4.28
N HIS A 300 -3.05 25.05 3.89
CA HIS A 300 -2.96 23.88 4.74
C HIS A 300 -1.51 23.42 4.90
N TYR A 301 -1.17 22.97 6.11
CA TYR A 301 0.07 22.28 6.40
C TYR A 301 -0.21 21.16 7.41
N GLU A 302 0.65 20.15 7.39
CA GLU A 302 0.64 19.06 8.36
C GLU A 302 1.93 19.06 9.18
N VAL A 303 1.86 18.52 10.39
CA VAL A 303 3.03 18.29 11.25
C VAL A 303 3.13 16.81 11.51
N THR A 304 4.21 16.20 11.09
CA THR A 304 4.42 14.74 11.20
C THR A 304 5.89 14.41 11.41
N ASN A 305 6.14 13.19 11.86
CA ASN A 305 7.48 12.67 12.00
C ASN A 305 7.90 11.95 10.71
N ILE A 306 8.96 12.44 10.06
CA ILE A 306 9.62 11.78 8.93
C ILE A 306 11.02 11.37 9.38
N LYS A 307 11.34 10.07 9.29
CA LYS A 307 12.67 9.53 9.63
C LYS A 307 13.18 9.99 11.01
N LYS A 308 12.30 9.94 12.02
CA LYS A 308 12.56 10.33 13.42
C LYS A 308 12.71 11.83 13.67
N LYS A 309 12.33 12.67 12.70
CA LYS A 309 12.39 14.12 12.83
C LYS A 309 11.05 14.75 12.53
N ASP A 310 10.61 15.65 13.40
CA ASP A 310 9.37 16.38 13.20
C ASP A 310 9.55 17.45 12.12
N HIS A 311 8.65 17.41 11.15
CA HIS A 311 8.62 18.32 10.03
C HIS A 311 7.23 18.94 9.90
N VAL A 312 7.22 20.21 9.51
CA VAL A 312 6.06 20.80 8.84
C VAL A 312 6.14 20.44 7.37
N ILE A 313 5.01 20.03 6.79
CA ILE A 313 4.89 19.74 5.37
C ILE A 313 3.78 20.60 4.78
N ILE A 314 4.11 21.33 3.72
CA ILE A 314 3.14 22.00 2.86
C ILE A 314 3.13 21.22 1.54
N ARG A 315 2.00 20.56 1.28
CA ARG A 315 1.86 19.62 0.17
C ARG A 315 1.66 20.33 -1.17
N GLY A 316 2.25 19.79 -2.23
CA GLY A 316 1.97 20.15 -3.61
C GLY A 316 2.23 21.63 -3.90
N ILE A 317 3.36 22.18 -3.46
CA ILE A 317 3.65 23.62 -3.58
C ILE A 317 3.76 24.10 -5.02
N ASN A 318 3.84 23.19 -5.99
CA ASN A 318 3.82 23.45 -7.42
C ASN A 318 2.47 23.15 -8.09
N GLU A 319 1.49 22.61 -7.36
CA GLU A 319 0.15 22.39 -7.87
C GLU A 319 -0.55 23.73 -8.10
N PRO A 320 -1.30 23.93 -9.21
CA PRO A 320 -1.84 25.24 -9.57
C PRO A 320 -2.61 25.94 -8.44
N GLU A 321 -3.48 25.20 -7.75
CA GLU A 321 -4.32 25.75 -6.67
C GLU A 321 -3.49 26.18 -5.45
N VAL A 322 -2.44 25.42 -5.12
CA VAL A 322 -1.56 25.69 -3.97
C VAL A 322 -0.58 26.80 -4.31
N ALA A 323 0.01 26.77 -5.51
CA ALA A 323 0.90 27.80 -6.01
C ALA A 323 0.19 29.16 -6.06
N GLU A 324 -1.07 29.20 -6.50
CA GLU A 324 -1.89 30.40 -6.48
C GLU A 324 -2.10 30.91 -5.04
N GLN A 325 -2.41 30.03 -4.09
CA GLN A 325 -2.54 30.40 -2.68
C GLN A 325 -1.24 30.98 -2.10
N ILE A 326 -0.10 30.34 -2.37
CA ILE A 326 1.23 30.80 -1.95
C ILE A 326 1.52 32.20 -2.54
N SER A 327 1.20 32.42 -3.82
CA SER A 327 1.45 33.70 -4.49
C SER A 327 0.68 34.88 -3.91
N LYS A 328 -0.44 34.61 -3.23
CA LYS A 328 -1.32 35.62 -2.61
C LYS A 328 -0.98 35.88 -1.14
N LEU A 329 0.00 35.18 -0.57
CA LEU A 329 0.43 35.43 0.80
C LEU A 329 1.06 36.83 0.91
N PRO A 330 0.78 37.57 2.00
CA PRO A 330 1.27 38.93 2.17
C PRO A 330 2.79 38.93 2.33
N ASN A 331 3.50 39.56 1.40
CA ASN A 331 4.94 39.79 1.52
C ASN A 331 5.25 40.59 2.80
N LYS A 332 6.29 40.19 3.53
CA LYS A 332 6.83 40.93 4.67
C LYS A 332 7.59 42.17 4.23
#